data_AF-A0A932RVR4-F1
#
_entry.id   AF-A0A932RVR4-F1
#
_cell.length_a   1.000
_cell.length_b   1.000
_cell.length_c   1.000
_cell.angle_alpha   90.00
_cell.angle_beta   90.00
_cell.angle_gamma   90.00
#
_symmetry.space_group_name_H-M   'P 1'
#
loop_
_entity.id
_entity.type
_entity.pdbx_description
1 polymer ?
#
loop_
_entity_poly.entity_id
_entity_poly.type
_entity_poly.pdbx_seq_one_letter_code
_entity_poly.pdbx_strand_id
1 'polypeptide(L)'
;MPAPRKYPAELRDRAIRLVTEARGEESGLSLNAAAKRIGPRVGISPDTLRGWCKQADIDGGRRPGVPVADAARARELEREVRKLRRANEILLAASSFFARELDPRLPW
;
A
#
# COMPACT_ATOMS: atom_id res chain seq x y z
N MET A 1 4.53 8.50 15.33
CA MET A 1 3.99 7.13 15.50
C MET A 1 2.81 6.96 14.56
N PRO A 2 2.62 5.80 13.91
CA PRO A 2 1.44 5.55 13.10
C PRO A 2 0.18 5.66 13.98
N ALA A 3 -0.87 6.30 13.47
CA ALA A 3 -2.12 6.44 14.20
C ALA A 3 -2.71 5.05 14.53
N PRO A 4 -3.34 4.88 15.71
CA PRO A 4 -3.97 3.62 16.08
C PRO A 4 -5.06 3.27 15.07
N ARG A 5 -5.04 2.03 14.57
CA ARG A 5 -6.05 1.56 13.62
C ARG A 5 -7.39 1.38 14.35
N LYS A 6 -8.47 1.87 13.74
CA LYS A 6 -9.85 1.71 14.27
C LYS A 6 -10.26 0.25 14.45
N TYR A 7 -9.72 -0.65 13.64
CA TYR A 7 -10.00 -2.09 13.72
C TYR A 7 -8.69 -2.88 13.84
N PRO A 8 -8.58 -3.83 14.78
CA PRO A 8 -7.48 -4.79 14.85
C PRO A 8 -7.34 -5.63 13.58
N ALA A 9 -6.13 -6.11 13.29
CA ALA A 9 -5.88 -6.93 12.10
C ALA A 9 -6.62 -8.28 12.18
N GLU A 10 -6.64 -8.87 13.37
CA GLU A 10 -7.29 -10.14 13.67
C GLU A 10 -8.80 -10.06 13.44
N LEU A 11 -9.42 -8.93 13.82
CA LEU A 11 -10.84 -8.67 13.57
C LEU A 11 -11.12 -8.56 12.08
N ARG A 12 -10.26 -7.86 11.33
CA ARG A 12 -10.37 -7.74 9.88
C ARG A 12 -10.28 -9.11 9.20
N ASP A 13 -9.27 -9.91 9.54
CA ASP A 13 -9.05 -11.21 8.90
C ASP A 13 -10.19 -12.18 9.20
N ARG A 14 -10.67 -12.19 10.44
CA ARG A 14 -11.85 -12.98 10.83
C ARG A 14 -13.10 -12.54 10.08
N ALA A 15 -13.34 -11.23 9.95
CA ALA A 15 -14.50 -10.72 9.22
C ALA A 15 -14.46 -11.07 7.73
N ILE A 16 -13.28 -11.01 7.09
CA ILE A 16 -13.10 -11.44 5.70
C ILE A 16 -13.39 -12.94 5.56
N ARG A 17 -12.88 -13.78 6.46
CA ARG A 17 -13.15 -15.23 6.46
C ARG A 17 -14.64 -15.54 6.54
N LEU A 18 -15.36 -14.92 7.47
CA LEU A 18 -16.81 -15.09 7.60
C LEU A 18 -17.56 -14.72 6.31
N VAL A 19 -17.14 -13.67 5.60
CA VAL A 19 -17.74 -13.28 4.31
C VAL A 19 -17.44 -14.30 3.23
N THR A 20 -16.22 -14.82 3.17
CA THR A 20 -15.82 -15.84 2.21
C THR A 20 -16.56 -17.16 2.44
N GLU A 21 -16.65 -17.61 3.69
CA GLU A 21 -17.41 -18.80 4.10
C GLU A 21 -18.89 -18.68 3.74
N ALA A 22 -19.52 -17.57 4.12
CA ALA A 22 -20.91 -17.28 3.78
C ALA A 22 -21.20 -17.33 2.27
N ARG A 23 -20.23 -16.90 1.44
CA ARG A 23 -20.35 -16.96 -0.02
C ARG A 23 -20.06 -18.34 -0.61
N GLY A 24 -19.36 -19.20 0.12
CA GLY A 24 -19.13 -20.60 -0.26
C GLY A 24 -20.32 -21.50 0.09
N GLU A 25 -21.00 -21.23 1.20
CA GLU A 25 -22.20 -21.96 1.63
C GLU A 25 -23.41 -21.65 0.75
N GLU A 26 -23.58 -20.39 0.37
CA GLU A 26 -24.74 -19.91 -0.38
C GLU A 26 -24.34 -19.53 -1.81
N SER A 27 -24.47 -20.49 -2.72
CA SER A 27 -24.22 -20.30 -4.16
C SER A 27 -25.06 -19.13 -4.71
N GLY A 28 -24.37 -18.12 -5.25
CA GLY A 28 -25.02 -16.91 -5.81
C GLY A 28 -25.09 -15.72 -4.84
N LEU A 29 -24.68 -15.88 -3.58
CA LEU A 29 -24.63 -14.76 -2.63
C LEU A 29 -23.60 -13.71 -3.07
N SER A 30 -24.11 -12.53 -3.43
CA SER A 30 -23.24 -11.42 -3.84
C SER A 30 -22.39 -10.93 -2.67
N LEU A 31 -21.18 -10.42 -2.98
CA LEU A 31 -20.31 -9.82 -1.97
C LEU A 31 -21.00 -8.66 -1.23
N ASN A 32 -21.88 -7.91 -1.91
CA ASN A 32 -22.62 -6.83 -1.28
C ASN A 32 -23.62 -7.36 -0.23
N ALA A 33 -24.39 -8.38 -0.58
CA ALA A 33 -25.34 -9.02 0.33
C ALA A 33 -24.63 -9.65 1.53
N ALA A 34 -23.55 -10.39 1.30
CA ALA A 34 -22.75 -11.00 2.36
C ALA A 34 -22.17 -9.95 3.33
N ALA A 35 -21.60 -8.85 2.80
CA ALA A 35 -21.05 -7.77 3.63
C ALA A 35 -22.13 -7.04 4.43
N LYS A 36 -23.33 -6.82 3.86
CA LYS A 36 -24.48 -6.24 4.58
C LYS A 36 -24.99 -7.15 5.69
N ARG A 37 -24.96 -8.47 5.48
CA ARG A 37 -25.38 -9.48 6.47
C ARG A 37 -24.39 -9.58 7.64
N ILE A 38 -23.09 -9.55 7.36
CA ILE A 38 -22.04 -9.85 8.34
C ILE A 38 -21.54 -8.60 9.05
N GLY A 39 -21.39 -7.47 8.35
CA GLY A 39 -20.83 -6.23 8.89
C GLY A 39 -21.39 -5.83 10.26
N PRO A 40 -22.73 -5.68 10.41
CA PRO A 40 -23.34 -5.34 11.69
C PRO A 40 -23.06 -6.35 12.81
N ARG A 41 -22.96 -7.65 12.49
CA ARG A 41 -22.71 -8.72 13.48
C ARG A 41 -21.29 -8.67 14.06
N VAL A 42 -20.34 -8.12 13.30
CA VAL A 42 -18.93 -7.97 13.71
C VAL A 42 -18.55 -6.52 14.03
N GLY A 43 -19.51 -5.60 14.04
CA GLY A 43 -19.28 -4.18 14.35
C GLY A 43 -18.52 -3.40 13.27
N ILE A 44 -18.54 -3.86 12.01
CA ILE A 44 -17.83 -3.23 10.88
C ILE A 44 -18.85 -2.72 9.86
N SER A 45 -18.63 -1.52 9.32
CA SER A 45 -19.46 -0.99 8.23
C SER A 45 -19.43 -1.95 7.01
N PRO A 46 -20.58 -2.28 6.41
CA PRO A 46 -20.65 -3.13 5.22
C PRO A 46 -19.75 -2.65 4.07
N ASP A 47 -19.61 -1.34 3.89
CA ASP A 47 -18.73 -0.76 2.85
C ASP A 47 -17.26 -1.04 3.13
N THR A 48 -16.83 -0.87 4.38
CA THR A 48 -15.46 -1.19 4.81
C THR A 48 -15.15 -2.67 4.61
N LEU A 49 -16.06 -3.55 5.06
CA LEU A 49 -15.88 -4.99 4.96
C LEU A 49 -15.83 -5.45 3.49
N ARG A 50 -16.71 -4.90 2.64
CA ARG A 50 -16.68 -5.13 1.19
C ARG A 50 -15.35 -4.70 0.58
N GLY A 51 -14.83 -3.54 0.95
CA GLY A 51 -13.53 -3.04 0.49
C GLY A 51 -12.40 -4.00 0.85
N TRP A 52 -12.38 -4.49 2.09
CA TRP A 52 -11.39 -5.46 2.54
C TRP A 52 -11.45 -6.79 1.80
N CYS A 53 -12.65 -7.31 1.54
CA CYS A 53 -12.80 -8.54 0.78
C CYS A 53 -12.33 -8.36 -0.68
N LYS A 54 -12.66 -7.23 -1.32
CA LYS A 54 -12.14 -6.91 -2.66
C LYS A 54 -10.62 -6.86 -2.68
N GLN A 55 -10.00 -6.23 -1.69
CA GLN A 55 -8.54 -6.16 -1.60
C GLN A 55 -7.96 -7.55 -1.35
N ALA A 56 -8.56 -8.38 -0.50
CA ALA A 56 -8.12 -9.75 -0.27
C ALA A 56 -8.23 -10.64 -1.53
N ASP A 57 -9.20 -10.37 -2.40
CA ASP A 57 -9.30 -11.02 -3.71
C ASP A 57 -8.20 -10.56 -4.68
N ILE A 58 -7.81 -9.27 -4.63
CA ILE A 58 -6.69 -8.74 -5.41
C ILE A 58 -5.36 -9.32 -4.90
N ASP A 59 -5.14 -9.28 -3.59
CA ASP A 59 -3.92 -9.80 -2.95
C ASP A 59 -3.79 -11.32 -3.18
N GLY A 60 -4.92 -12.03 -3.28
CA GLY A 60 -4.97 -13.46 -3.60
C GLY A 60 -5.02 -13.80 -5.09
N GLY A 61 -4.89 -12.82 -6.00
CA GLY A 61 -4.87 -13.02 -7.44
C GLY A 61 -6.20 -13.43 -8.09
N ARG A 62 -7.30 -13.42 -7.34
CA ARG A 62 -8.65 -13.75 -7.85
C ARG A 62 -9.31 -12.60 -8.61
N ARG A 63 -8.79 -11.38 -8.46
CA ARG A 63 -9.30 -10.18 -9.11
C ARG A 63 -8.13 -9.30 -9.58
N PRO A 64 -8.22 -8.66 -10.77
CA PRO A 64 -7.23 -7.70 -11.19
C PRO A 64 -7.20 -6.48 -10.25
N GLY A 65 -5.98 -6.02 -9.95
CA GLY A 65 -5.71 -4.86 -9.11
C GLY A 65 -4.25 -4.84 -8.65
N VAL A 66 -3.87 -3.82 -7.87
CA VAL A 66 -2.52 -3.73 -7.28
C VAL A 66 -2.55 -4.39 -5.89
N PRO A 67 -1.76 -5.46 -5.67
CA PRO A 67 -1.60 -6.05 -4.34
C PRO A 67 -1.02 -5.05 -3.35
N VAL A 68 -1.39 -5.18 -2.07
CA VAL A 68 -0.89 -4.30 -1.01
C VAL A 68 0.65 -4.38 -0.90
N ALA A 69 1.23 -5.57 -1.09
CA ALA A 69 2.67 -5.78 -1.06
C ALA A 69 3.39 -5.00 -2.17
N ASP A 70 2.86 -5.02 -3.39
CA ASP A 70 3.43 -4.32 -4.53
C ASP A 70 3.34 -2.80 -4.36
N ALA A 71 2.20 -2.30 -3.85
CA ALA A 71 2.04 -0.89 -3.52
C ALA A 71 3.03 -0.42 -2.44
N ALA A 72 3.32 -1.27 -1.45
CA ALA A 72 4.30 -0.97 -0.41
C ALA A 72 5.72 -0.93 -0.99
N ARG A 73 6.09 -1.89 -1.84
CA ARG A 73 7.38 -1.95 -2.51
C ARG A 73 7.60 -0.76 -3.43
N ALA A 74 6.59 -0.37 -4.22
CA ALA A 74 6.67 0.80 -5.10
C ALA A 74 6.98 2.07 -4.31
N ARG A 75 6.30 2.29 -3.18
CA ARG A 75 6.55 3.45 -2.30
C ARG A 75 7.96 3.45 -1.73
N GLU A 76 8.49 2.29 -1.37
CA GLU A 76 9.85 2.18 -0.85
C GLU A 76 10.89 2.53 -1.93
N LEU A 77 10.69 1.99 -3.14
CA LEU A 77 11.54 2.30 -4.29
C LEU A 77 11.48 3.78 -4.66
N GLU A 78 10.30 4.41 -4.65
CA GLU A 78 10.15 5.84 -4.90
C GLU A 78 10.93 6.70 -3.90
N ARG A 79 10.93 6.30 -2.62
CA ARG A 79 11.72 6.98 -1.58
C ARG A 79 13.21 6.82 -1.82
N GLU A 80 13.65 5.62 -2.16
CA GLU A 80 15.05 5.34 -2.46
C GLU A 80 15.52 6.13 -3.68
N VAL A 81 14.75 6.13 -4.77
CA VAL A 81 15.04 6.93 -5.98
C VAL A 81 15.15 8.42 -5.63
N ARG A 82 14.25 8.95 -4.80
CA ARG A 82 14.33 10.35 -4.34
C ARG A 82 15.61 10.61 -3.54
N LYS A 83 16.00 9.69 -2.66
CA LYS A 83 17.23 9.79 -1.87
C LYS A 83 18.47 9.76 -2.77
N LEU A 84 18.51 8.84 -3.73
CA LEU A 84 19.63 8.69 -4.67
C LEU A 84 19.77 9.91 -5.58
N ARG A 85 18.66 10.45 -6.08
CA ARG A 85 18.68 11.69 -6.88
C ARG A 85 19.25 12.86 -6.09
N ARG A 86 18.79 13.05 -4.85
CA ARG A 86 19.33 14.10 -3.97
C ARG A 86 20.83 13.91 -3.68
N ALA A 87 21.28 12.68 -3.44
CA ALA A 87 22.70 12.42 -3.23
C ALA A 87 23.52 12.73 -4.49
N ASN A 88 23.01 12.35 -5.66
CA ASN A 88 23.66 12.64 -6.94
C ASN A 88 23.76 14.15 -7.19
N GLU A 89 22.69 14.91 -6.93
CA GLU A 89 22.71 16.39 -7.02
C GLU A 89 23.80 17.02 -6.15
N ILE A 90 23.96 16.54 -4.91
CA ILE A 90 25.02 17.01 -4.01
C ILE A 90 26.41 16.67 -4.56
N LEU A 91 26.61 15.45 -5.06
CA LEU A 91 27.89 15.02 -5.63
C LEU A 91 28.25 15.79 -6.89
N LEU A 92 27.26 16.11 -7.74
CA LEU A 92 27.45 16.94 -8.92
C LEU A 92 27.82 18.38 -8.53
N ALA A 93 27.16 18.95 -7.53
CA ALA A 93 27.48 20.28 -7.01
C ALA A 93 28.88 20.34 -6.40
N ALA A 94 29.29 19.30 -5.66
CA ALA A 94 30.65 19.20 -5.12
C ALA A 94 31.69 19.06 -6.24
N SER A 95 31.43 18.19 -7.22
CA SER A 95 32.33 17.98 -8.36
C SER A 95 32.52 19.25 -9.19
N SER A 96 31.45 20.01 -9.44
CA SER A 96 31.54 21.27 -10.19
C SER A 96 32.29 22.35 -9.40
N PHE A 97 32.08 22.42 -8.08
CA PHE A 97 32.85 23.31 -7.21
C PHE A 97 34.36 23.00 -7.27
N PHE A 98 34.75 21.73 -7.10
CA PHE A 98 36.16 21.34 -7.14
C PHE A 98 36.78 21.50 -8.53
N ALA A 99 36.04 21.18 -9.60
CA ALA A 99 36.53 21.38 -10.96
C ALA A 99 36.84 22.86 -11.26
N ARG A 100 36.06 23.78 -10.67
CA ARG A 100 36.31 25.22 -10.79
C ARG A 100 37.52 25.66 -9.97
N GLU A 101 37.69 25.20 -8.74
CA GLU A 101 38.87 25.58 -7.93
C GLU A 101 40.19 24.98 -8.43
N LEU A 102 40.12 23.85 -9.12
CA LEU A 102 41.30 23.19 -9.70
C LEU A 102 41.59 23.67 -11.13
N ASP A 103 40.84 24.63 -11.67
CA ASP A 103 41.09 25.16 -13.02
C ASP A 103 42.37 26.04 -13.01
N PRO A 104 43.46 25.61 -13.66
CA PRO A 104 44.73 26.36 -13.68
C PRO A 104 44.64 27.70 -14.42
N ARG A 105 43.51 27.98 -15.07
CA ARG A 105 43.27 29.19 -15.86
C ARG A 105 42.61 30.33 -15.11
N LEU A 106 42.33 30.20 -13.80
CA LEU A 106 41.82 31.31 -12.99
C LEU A 106 42.92 32.38 -12.86
N PRO A 107 42.78 33.54 -13.52
CA PRO A 107 43.72 34.63 -13.39
C PRO A 107 43.34 35.44 -12.15
N TRP A 108 44.30 35.67 -11.27
CA TRP A 108 44.53 37.06 -10.90
C TRP A 108 45.12 37.77 -12.11
#